data_AF-A0A956ENX4-F1
#
_entry.id   AF-A0A956ENX4-F1
#
_cell.length_a   1.000
_cell.length_b   1.000
_cell.length_c   1.000
_cell.angle_alpha   90.00
_cell.angle_beta   90.00
_cell.angle_gamma   90.00
#
_symmetry.space_group_name_H-M   'P 1'
#
loop_
_entity.id
_entity.type
_entity.pdbx_description
1 polymer ?
#
loop_
_entity_poly.entity_id
_entity_poly.type
_entity_poly.pdbx_seq_one_letter_code
_entity_poly.pdbx_strand_id
1 'polypeptide(L)'
;TVLRLLGGRYGRDALDQRLARWKLFDPIVLASFGVARPLADAPSTLVLDGLKGVEIAGRAVDRLTLRIYNDDPAFAPAGHTVVQVLMPTDYEWWATQGSAYGDARDRVAAAILALLEARFPGIAADVKMTDVATPLTFWRSARSWRGAFEGWMPSADSFSQHVPKTLPGLDGFYMAGQWVEPGGGVPTALMSGRQLVQILCDAAGKPFVAPTLGSSAS
;
A
#
# COMPACT_ATOMS: atom_id res chain seq x y z
N THR A 1 6.72 -3.80 15.20
CA THR A 1 5.46 -4.15 15.89
C THR A 1 5.52 -3.63 17.31
N VAL A 2 4.35 -3.45 17.94
CA VAL A 2 4.21 -3.14 19.36
C VAL A 2 4.96 -4.16 20.24
N LEU A 3 4.97 -5.45 19.83
CA LEU A 3 5.71 -6.50 20.54
C LEU A 3 7.21 -6.19 20.65
N ARG A 4 7.84 -5.74 19.57
CA ARG A 4 9.26 -5.40 19.59
C ARG A 4 9.54 -4.17 20.45
N LEU A 5 8.70 -3.14 20.34
CA LEU A 5 8.90 -1.88 21.05
C LEU A 5 8.65 -2.00 22.56
N LEU A 6 7.70 -2.85 22.96
CA LEU A 6 7.28 -3.01 24.36
C LEU A 6 7.81 -4.30 25.02
N GLY A 7 8.67 -5.05 24.32
CA GLY A 7 9.23 -6.32 24.79
C GLY A 7 8.18 -7.44 24.91
N GLY A 8 7.02 -7.30 24.26
CA GLY A 8 5.92 -8.27 24.32
C GLY A 8 5.21 -8.36 25.67
N ARG A 9 5.38 -7.35 26.55
CA ARG A 9 4.76 -7.32 27.88
C ARG A 9 3.26 -7.02 27.84
N TYR A 10 2.77 -6.45 26.74
CA TYR A 10 1.38 -6.00 26.60
C TYR A 10 0.78 -6.51 25.29
N GLY A 11 -0.41 -7.11 25.37
CA GLY A 11 -1.22 -7.49 24.21
C GLY A 11 -0.62 -8.52 23.27
N ARG A 12 0.38 -9.30 23.72
CA ARG A 12 1.07 -10.31 22.90
C ARG A 12 0.12 -11.34 22.31
N ASP A 13 -0.60 -12.06 23.16
CA ASP A 13 -1.41 -13.19 22.73
C ASP A 13 -2.49 -12.77 21.73
N ALA A 14 -3.15 -11.62 21.99
CA ALA A 14 -4.15 -11.07 21.10
C ALA A 14 -3.57 -10.67 19.74
N LEU A 15 -2.36 -10.09 19.70
CA LEU A 15 -1.71 -9.72 18.44
C LEU A 15 -1.21 -10.96 17.68
N ASP A 16 -0.62 -11.93 18.37
CA ASP A 16 -0.14 -13.17 17.74
C ASP A 16 -1.31 -13.97 17.15
N GLN A 17 -2.45 -14.05 17.84
CA GLN A 17 -3.67 -14.66 17.31
C GLN A 17 -4.18 -13.96 16.04
N ARG A 18 -4.20 -12.62 16.02
CA ARG A 18 -4.59 -11.87 14.81
C ARG A 18 -3.62 -12.10 13.66
N LEU A 19 -2.31 -12.05 13.92
CA LEU A 19 -1.29 -12.29 12.89
C LEU A 19 -1.36 -13.71 12.32
N ALA A 20 -1.82 -14.69 13.11
CA ALA A 20 -1.99 -16.07 12.65
C ALA A 20 -3.31 -16.32 11.91
N ARG A 21 -4.39 -15.59 12.25
CA ARG A 21 -5.75 -15.87 11.76
C ARG A 21 -6.23 -14.88 10.70
N TRP A 22 -5.98 -13.59 10.90
CA TRP A 22 -6.55 -12.56 10.05
C TRP A 22 -5.78 -12.46 8.75
N LYS A 23 -6.54 -12.38 7.65
CA LYS A 23 -5.94 -12.20 6.34
C LYS A 23 -5.33 -10.81 6.23
N LEU A 24 -4.12 -10.75 5.69
CA LEU A 24 -3.45 -9.51 5.31
C LEU A 24 -3.86 -9.13 3.88
N PHE A 25 -3.80 -7.84 3.55
CA PHE A 25 -3.77 -7.45 2.15
C PHE A 25 -2.58 -8.11 1.46
N ASP A 26 -2.82 -8.67 0.28
CA ASP A 26 -1.78 -9.28 -0.53
C ASP A 26 -0.66 -8.25 -0.74
N PRO A 27 0.62 -8.61 -0.52
CA PRO A 27 1.72 -7.74 -0.84
C PRO A 27 1.72 -7.37 -2.33
N ILE A 28 2.23 -6.20 -2.65
CA ILE A 28 2.25 -5.69 -4.03
C ILE A 28 3.65 -5.28 -4.48
N VAL A 29 3.86 -5.33 -5.79
CA VAL A 29 4.87 -4.52 -6.48
C VAL A 29 4.18 -3.28 -7.04
N LEU A 30 4.82 -2.13 -6.88
CA LEU A 30 4.53 -0.91 -7.64
C LEU A 30 5.73 -0.62 -8.55
N ALA A 31 5.58 -0.88 -9.85
CA ALA A 31 6.58 -0.53 -10.86
C ALA A 31 6.14 0.76 -11.56
N SER A 32 6.93 1.82 -11.44
CA SER A 32 6.65 3.14 -12.03
C SER A 32 7.66 3.46 -13.11
N PHE A 33 7.17 3.84 -14.28
CA PHE A 33 7.97 4.20 -15.44
C PHE A 33 7.70 5.66 -15.79
N GLY A 34 8.72 6.51 -15.75
CA GLY A 34 8.63 7.86 -16.32
C GLY A 34 8.86 7.77 -17.82
N VAL A 35 7.88 8.19 -18.61
CA VAL A 35 7.83 7.98 -20.07
C VAL A 35 7.81 9.33 -20.78
N ALA A 36 8.66 9.50 -21.79
CA ALA A 36 8.68 10.68 -22.68
C ALA A 36 7.56 10.64 -23.73
N ARG A 37 6.34 10.36 -23.26
CA ARG A 37 5.12 10.32 -24.05
C ARG A 37 3.97 10.68 -23.11
N PRO A 38 3.09 11.65 -23.44
CA PRO A 38 2.06 12.11 -22.51
C PRO A 38 0.92 11.12 -22.32
N LEU A 39 0.69 10.22 -23.29
CA LEU A 39 -0.43 9.27 -23.30
C LEU A 39 -1.79 9.96 -23.03
N ALA A 40 -2.01 11.15 -23.58
CA ALA A 40 -3.17 11.99 -23.28
C ALA A 40 -4.52 11.32 -23.60
N ASP A 41 -4.57 10.50 -24.64
CA ASP A 41 -5.79 9.80 -25.07
C ASP A 41 -6.03 8.48 -24.30
N ALA A 42 -5.11 8.08 -23.42
CA ALA A 42 -5.28 6.87 -22.62
C ALA A 42 -6.12 7.18 -21.37
N PRO A 43 -6.97 6.24 -20.90
CA PRO A 43 -7.64 6.41 -19.62
C PRO A 43 -6.60 6.42 -18.48
N SER A 44 -6.82 7.26 -17.48
CA SER A 44 -5.88 7.40 -16.35
C SER A 44 -5.78 6.14 -15.51
N THR A 45 -6.77 5.24 -15.56
CA THR A 45 -6.73 3.90 -14.97
C THR A 45 -7.12 2.86 -16.00
N LEU A 46 -6.35 1.78 -16.08
CA LEU A 46 -6.59 0.68 -17.00
C LEU A 46 -6.24 -0.66 -16.33
N VAL A 47 -6.93 -1.73 -16.71
CA VAL A 47 -6.56 -3.09 -16.33
C VAL A 47 -6.17 -3.84 -17.60
N LEU A 48 -5.00 -4.46 -17.60
CA LEU A 48 -4.64 -5.49 -18.57
C LEU A 48 -5.05 -6.82 -17.97
N ASP A 49 -5.98 -7.51 -18.63
CA ASP A 49 -6.55 -8.77 -18.14
C ASP A 49 -6.32 -9.89 -19.15
N GLY A 50 -6.56 -11.14 -18.74
CA GLY A 50 -6.42 -12.31 -19.60
C GLY A 50 -4.97 -12.62 -19.98
N LEU A 51 -4.00 -12.23 -19.16
CA LEU A 51 -2.58 -12.55 -19.37
C LEU A 51 -2.35 -14.04 -19.11
N LYS A 52 -2.16 -14.81 -20.18
CA LYS A 52 -1.98 -16.28 -20.10
C LYS A 52 -0.51 -16.65 -20.10
N GLY A 53 -0.09 -17.50 -19.16
CA GLY A 53 1.26 -18.04 -19.09
C GLY A 53 2.32 -17.03 -18.65
N VAL A 54 1.91 -15.89 -18.09
CA VAL A 54 2.83 -14.89 -17.55
C VAL A 54 3.12 -15.23 -16.09
N GLU A 55 4.40 -15.38 -15.76
CA GLU A 55 4.88 -15.54 -14.39
C GLU A 55 5.87 -14.41 -14.08
N ILE A 56 5.64 -13.69 -12.98
CA ILE A 56 6.50 -12.60 -12.52
C ILE A 56 6.70 -12.78 -11.02
N ALA A 57 7.96 -12.69 -10.57
CA ALA A 57 8.33 -12.85 -9.16
C ALA A 57 7.82 -14.19 -8.54
N GLY A 58 7.86 -15.28 -9.31
CA GLY A 58 7.44 -16.62 -8.87
C GLY A 58 5.93 -16.80 -8.73
N ARG A 59 5.12 -15.88 -9.29
CA ARG A 59 3.67 -15.91 -9.22
C ARG A 59 3.07 -15.78 -10.62
N ALA A 60 2.04 -16.58 -10.91
CA ALA A 60 1.24 -16.39 -12.12
C ALA A 60 0.51 -15.05 -12.06
N VAL A 61 0.58 -14.28 -13.15
CA VAL A 61 -0.03 -12.97 -13.28
C VAL A 61 -1.04 -13.03 -14.41
N ASP A 62 -2.32 -12.98 -14.07
CA ASP A 62 -3.43 -12.93 -15.02
C ASP A 62 -3.87 -11.50 -15.35
N ARG A 63 -3.57 -10.55 -14.44
CA ARG A 63 -3.90 -9.15 -14.61
C ARG A 63 -2.86 -8.18 -14.06
N LEU A 64 -2.83 -6.98 -14.65
CA LEU A 64 -2.10 -5.81 -14.17
C LEU A 64 -3.03 -4.62 -14.04
N THR A 65 -2.94 -3.89 -12.93
CA THR A 65 -3.64 -2.61 -12.75
C THR A 65 -2.69 -1.47 -13.04
N LEU A 66 -3.04 -0.60 -13.97
CA LEU A 66 -2.23 0.53 -14.42
C LEU A 66 -2.86 1.84 -13.96
N ARG A 67 -2.03 2.75 -13.43
CA ARG A 67 -2.33 4.17 -13.24
C ARG A 67 -1.42 4.97 -14.17
N ILE A 68 -2.02 5.67 -15.13
CA ILE A 68 -1.32 6.60 -16.01
C ILE A 68 -1.59 8.00 -15.49
N TYR A 69 -0.57 8.70 -15.01
CA TYR A 69 -0.66 10.03 -14.41
C TYR A 69 -0.72 11.12 -15.50
N ASN A 70 -1.79 11.10 -16.30
CA ASN A 70 -2.04 12.02 -17.41
C ASN A 70 -3.19 13.01 -17.14
N ASP A 71 -3.79 12.95 -15.96
CA ASP A 71 -4.93 13.75 -15.51
C ASP A 71 -4.56 15.04 -14.78
N ASP A 72 -3.31 15.19 -14.35
CA ASP A 72 -2.77 16.43 -13.78
C ASP A 72 -1.36 16.69 -14.32
N PRO A 73 -1.11 17.84 -14.98
CA PRO A 73 0.20 18.20 -15.50
C PRO A 73 1.28 18.38 -14.42
N ALA A 74 0.93 18.45 -13.14
CA ALA A 74 1.89 18.51 -12.04
C ALA A 74 2.64 17.18 -11.82
N PHE A 75 2.15 16.04 -12.33
CA PHE A 75 2.78 14.75 -12.11
C PHE A 75 4.03 14.50 -12.96
N ALA A 76 4.19 15.17 -14.09
CA ALA A 76 5.34 14.97 -14.99
C ALA A 76 5.64 16.24 -15.81
N PRO A 77 6.90 16.44 -16.26
CA PRO A 77 7.23 17.51 -17.19
C PRO A 77 6.40 17.47 -18.48
N ALA A 78 6.27 18.61 -19.17
CA ALA A 78 5.58 18.68 -20.45
C ALA A 78 6.09 17.61 -21.44
N GLY A 79 5.16 16.95 -22.14
CA GLY A 79 5.45 15.85 -23.06
C GLY A 79 5.76 14.50 -22.40
N HIS A 80 5.70 14.41 -21.06
CA HIS A 80 5.97 13.18 -20.30
C HIS A 80 4.76 12.76 -19.47
N THR A 81 4.76 11.51 -19.02
CA THR A 81 3.82 11.00 -18.01
C THR A 81 4.50 9.93 -17.15
N VAL A 82 3.84 9.50 -16.08
CA VAL A 82 4.23 8.32 -15.30
C VAL A 82 3.21 7.21 -15.56
N VAL A 83 3.69 6.03 -15.93
CA VAL A 83 2.90 4.81 -15.97
C VAL A 83 3.28 3.96 -14.77
N GLN A 84 2.37 3.80 -13.82
CA GLN A 84 2.54 2.95 -12.65
C GLN A 84 1.73 1.68 -12.80
N VAL A 85 2.35 0.55 -12.50
CA VAL A 85 1.74 -0.77 -12.52
C VAL A 85 1.72 -1.33 -11.11
N LEU A 86 0.52 -1.71 -10.65
CA LEU A 86 0.28 -2.44 -9.41
C LEU A 86 -0.01 -3.90 -9.73
N MET A 87 0.71 -4.79 -9.05
CA MET A 87 0.61 -6.23 -9.24
C MET A 87 0.77 -6.95 -7.89
N PRO A 88 -0.12 -7.89 -7.52
CA PRO A 88 0.06 -8.75 -6.36
C PRO A 88 1.34 -9.61 -6.45
N THR A 89 1.98 -9.86 -5.32
CA THR A 89 3.22 -10.63 -5.22
C THR A 89 3.32 -11.32 -3.85
N ASP A 90 4.31 -12.20 -3.68
CA ASP A 90 4.55 -12.87 -2.41
C ASP A 90 5.73 -12.29 -1.63
N TYR A 91 5.54 -11.97 -0.34
CA TYR A 91 6.58 -11.38 0.51
C TYR A 91 7.79 -12.32 0.66
N GLU A 92 7.56 -13.61 0.87
CA GLU A 92 8.59 -14.62 1.09
C GLU A 92 9.52 -14.77 -0.12
N TRP A 93 8.94 -14.69 -1.34
CA TRP A 93 9.75 -14.73 -2.56
C TRP A 93 10.75 -13.58 -2.59
N TRP A 94 10.32 -12.36 -2.26
CA TRP A 94 11.20 -11.20 -2.19
C TRP A 94 12.20 -11.30 -1.03
N ALA A 95 11.76 -11.75 0.15
CA ALA A 95 12.59 -11.87 1.34
C ALA A 95 13.73 -12.88 1.18
N THR A 96 13.57 -13.87 0.30
CA THR A 96 14.57 -14.92 0.04
C THR A 96 15.57 -14.56 -1.06
N GLN A 97 15.40 -13.43 -1.78
CA GLN A 97 16.31 -13.05 -2.87
C GLN A 97 17.72 -12.69 -2.38
N GLY A 98 17.89 -12.27 -1.12
CA GLY A 98 19.20 -11.93 -0.56
C GLY A 98 19.96 -10.90 -1.41
N SER A 99 21.18 -11.24 -1.83
CA SER A 99 22.01 -10.39 -2.69
C SER A 99 21.43 -10.19 -4.10
N ALA A 100 20.59 -11.11 -4.60
CA ALA A 100 19.95 -11.02 -5.91
C ALA A 100 18.70 -10.12 -5.92
N TYR A 101 18.37 -9.46 -4.81
CA TYR A 101 17.20 -8.59 -4.70
C TYR A 101 17.19 -7.44 -5.72
N GLY A 102 18.36 -6.88 -6.05
CA GLY A 102 18.51 -5.87 -7.10
C GLY A 102 18.08 -6.42 -8.46
N ASP A 103 18.74 -7.48 -8.91
CA ASP A 103 18.44 -8.15 -10.19
C ASP A 103 17.00 -8.64 -10.27
N ALA A 104 16.42 -9.09 -9.15
CA ALA A 104 15.01 -9.47 -9.08
C ALA A 104 14.08 -8.28 -9.38
N ARG A 105 14.38 -7.07 -8.87
CA ARG A 105 13.61 -5.85 -9.21
C ARG A 105 13.71 -5.52 -10.69
N ASP A 106 14.90 -5.62 -11.26
CA ASP A 106 15.15 -5.29 -12.66
C ASP A 106 14.44 -6.28 -13.60
N ARG A 107 14.47 -7.58 -13.28
CA ARG A 107 13.71 -8.61 -14.03
C ARG A 107 12.20 -8.37 -13.97
N VAL A 108 11.67 -7.99 -12.82
CA VAL A 108 10.24 -7.68 -12.66
C VAL A 108 9.87 -6.43 -13.46
N ALA A 109 10.68 -5.38 -13.41
CA ALA A 109 10.47 -4.17 -14.23
C ALA A 109 10.49 -4.49 -15.72
N ALA A 110 11.47 -5.28 -16.18
CA ALA A 110 11.60 -5.67 -17.58
C ALA A 110 10.40 -6.51 -18.05
N ALA A 111 9.93 -7.46 -17.23
CA ALA A 111 8.76 -8.27 -17.55
C ALA A 111 7.48 -7.42 -17.65
N ILE A 112 7.27 -6.49 -16.72
CA ILE A 112 6.14 -5.56 -16.77
C ILE A 112 6.24 -4.67 -18.01
N LEU A 113 7.42 -4.12 -18.30
CA LEU A 113 7.63 -3.26 -19.47
C LEU A 113 7.35 -3.98 -20.78
N ALA A 114 7.70 -5.27 -20.89
CA ALA A 114 7.36 -6.09 -22.05
C ALA A 114 5.83 -6.24 -22.25
N LEU A 115 5.06 -6.34 -21.16
CA LEU A 115 3.60 -6.37 -21.22
C LEU A 115 3.02 -5.00 -21.61
N LEU A 116 3.63 -3.91 -21.12
CA LEU A 116 3.26 -2.56 -21.52
C LEU A 116 3.55 -2.28 -22.99
N GLU A 117 4.65 -2.81 -23.54
CA GLU A 117 5.03 -2.67 -24.95
C GLU A 117 3.95 -3.22 -25.90
N ALA A 118 3.31 -4.34 -25.54
CA ALA A 118 2.19 -4.89 -26.30
C ALA A 118 0.96 -3.96 -26.28
N ARG A 119 0.72 -3.24 -25.18
CA ARG A 119 -0.41 -2.31 -25.04
C ARG A 119 -0.12 -0.93 -25.63
N PHE A 120 1.12 -0.47 -25.53
CA PHE A 120 1.60 0.84 -25.93
C PHE A 120 2.90 0.67 -26.75
N PRO A 121 2.79 0.35 -28.05
CA PRO A 121 3.97 0.11 -28.88
C PRO A 121 4.97 1.27 -28.84
N GLY A 122 6.25 0.93 -28.70
CA GLY A 122 7.37 1.85 -28.55
C GLY A 122 7.55 2.45 -27.16
N ILE A 123 6.74 2.08 -26.15
CA ILE A 123 6.84 2.66 -24.81
C ILE A 123 8.20 2.37 -24.17
N ALA A 124 8.81 1.21 -24.44
CA ALA A 124 10.11 0.85 -23.88
C ALA A 124 11.22 1.84 -24.28
N ALA A 125 11.18 2.38 -25.51
CA ALA A 125 12.15 3.39 -25.97
C ALA A 125 11.93 4.77 -25.32
N ASP A 126 10.70 5.04 -24.86
CA ASP A 126 10.32 6.29 -24.24
C ASP A 126 10.57 6.33 -22.73
N VAL A 127 10.83 5.18 -22.08
CA VAL A 127 11.17 5.13 -20.65
C VAL A 127 12.47 5.89 -20.38
N LYS A 128 12.40 6.87 -19.47
CA LYS A 128 13.54 7.67 -18.99
C LYS A 128 13.94 7.35 -17.56
N MET A 129 13.03 6.76 -16.79
CA MET A 129 13.28 6.33 -15.42
C MET A 129 12.38 5.16 -15.05
N THR A 130 12.90 4.31 -14.17
CA THR A 130 12.18 3.18 -13.61
C THR A 130 12.37 3.18 -12.10
N ASP A 131 11.28 3.08 -11.35
CA ASP A 131 11.31 2.77 -9.91
C ASP A 131 10.44 1.56 -9.62
N VAL A 132 10.88 0.75 -8.66
CA VAL A 132 10.17 -0.47 -8.25
C VAL A 132 10.11 -0.53 -6.73
N ALA A 133 8.92 -0.31 -6.17
CA ALA A 133 8.65 -0.59 -4.77
C ALA A 133 8.14 -2.03 -4.62
N THR A 134 8.71 -2.76 -3.66
CA THR A 134 8.38 -4.17 -3.38
C THR A 134 7.80 -4.30 -1.96
N PRO A 135 7.31 -5.49 -1.56
CA PRO A 135 6.93 -5.77 -0.18
C PRO A 135 8.02 -5.42 0.85
N LEU A 136 9.30 -5.58 0.49
CA LEU A 136 10.43 -5.22 1.35
C LEU A 136 10.60 -3.70 1.47
N THR A 137 10.25 -2.92 0.44
CA THR A 137 10.21 -1.46 0.52
C THR A 137 9.18 -1.01 1.57
N PHE A 138 7.96 -1.55 1.54
CA PHE A 138 6.93 -1.22 2.54
C PHE A 138 7.31 -1.65 3.95
N TRP A 139 7.89 -2.84 4.10
CA TRP A 139 8.43 -3.31 5.39
C TRP A 139 9.55 -2.40 5.91
N ARG A 140 10.49 -1.97 5.06
CA ARG A 140 11.63 -1.14 5.47
C ARG A 140 11.18 0.27 5.85
N SER A 141 10.35 0.88 5.00
CA SER A 141 10.00 2.31 5.11
C SER A 141 8.83 2.57 6.07
N ALA A 142 7.77 1.76 6.00
CA ALA A 142 6.55 1.96 6.77
C ALA A 142 6.38 0.95 7.92
N ARG A 143 7.29 -0.02 8.05
CA ARG A 143 7.19 -1.13 9.02
C ARG A 143 5.90 -1.93 8.88
N SER A 144 5.32 -1.97 7.67
CA SER A 144 4.16 -2.81 7.35
C SER A 144 4.54 -4.28 7.40
N TRP A 145 3.99 -5.00 8.38
CA TRP A 145 4.25 -6.42 8.61
C TRP A 145 4.03 -7.24 7.33
N ARG A 146 5.03 -8.06 6.97
CA ARG A 146 5.08 -8.84 5.71
C ARG A 146 4.74 -8.04 4.45
N GLY A 147 5.02 -6.73 4.44
CA GLY A 147 4.77 -5.87 3.29
C GLY A 147 3.28 -5.65 2.97
N ALA A 148 2.36 -5.99 3.89
CA ALA A 148 0.93 -5.74 3.74
C ALA A 148 0.67 -4.23 3.74
N PHE A 149 0.60 -3.64 2.54
CA PHE A 149 0.62 -2.20 2.34
C PHE A 149 -0.59 -1.51 3.01
N GLU A 150 -1.74 -2.18 3.05
CA GLU A 150 -2.98 -1.74 3.71
C GLU A 150 -3.30 -2.47 5.03
N GLY A 151 -2.38 -3.29 5.56
CA GLY A 151 -2.58 -4.00 6.82
C GLY A 151 -3.55 -5.18 6.70
N TRP A 152 -4.60 -5.20 7.51
CA TRP A 152 -5.59 -6.29 7.55
C TRP A 152 -6.58 -6.17 6.39
N MET A 153 -6.75 -7.26 5.64
CA MET A 153 -7.79 -7.35 4.62
C MET A 153 -9.16 -7.51 5.31
N PRO A 154 -10.18 -6.72 4.92
CA PRO A 154 -11.53 -6.91 5.40
C PRO A 154 -12.00 -8.35 5.16
N SER A 155 -12.40 -9.01 6.25
CA SER A 155 -12.81 -10.42 6.29
C SER A 155 -13.83 -10.61 7.41
N ALA A 156 -14.55 -11.75 7.41
CA ALA A 156 -15.53 -12.05 8.46
C ALA A 156 -14.91 -11.94 9.87
N ASP A 157 -13.69 -12.43 10.05
CA ASP A 157 -12.96 -12.32 11.31
C ASP A 157 -12.70 -10.87 11.72
N SER A 158 -12.18 -10.05 10.80
CA SER A 158 -11.85 -8.64 11.10
C SER A 158 -13.08 -7.75 11.28
N PHE A 159 -14.24 -8.14 10.74
CA PHE A 159 -15.51 -7.44 10.97
C PHE A 159 -16.13 -7.81 12.32
N SER A 160 -16.01 -9.08 12.73
CA SER A 160 -16.58 -9.57 14.00
C SER A 160 -15.84 -9.08 15.24
N GLN A 161 -14.60 -8.58 15.08
CA GLN A 161 -13.71 -8.25 16.16
C GLN A 161 -13.08 -6.87 15.94
N HIS A 162 -13.28 -5.96 16.90
CA HIS A 162 -12.59 -4.68 16.91
C HIS A 162 -11.16 -4.85 17.44
N VAL A 163 -10.20 -4.14 16.83
CA VAL A 163 -8.83 -4.06 17.37
C VAL A 163 -8.77 -2.88 18.35
N PRO A 164 -8.57 -3.11 19.66
CA PRO A 164 -8.53 -2.02 20.62
C PRO A 164 -7.39 -1.04 20.31
N LYS A 165 -7.67 0.25 20.46
CA LYS A 165 -6.67 1.33 20.33
C LYS A 165 -5.76 1.48 21.56
N THR A 166 -5.99 0.69 22.59
CA THR A 166 -5.21 0.67 23.83
C THR A 166 -4.65 -0.73 24.06
N LEU A 167 -3.70 -0.86 24.99
CA LEU A 167 -3.18 -2.16 25.43
C LEU A 167 -3.50 -2.34 26.92
N PRO A 168 -4.16 -3.45 27.33
CA PRO A 168 -4.43 -3.71 28.73
C PRO A 168 -3.15 -3.66 29.58
N GLY A 169 -3.21 -2.92 30.68
CA GLY A 169 -2.09 -2.75 31.62
C GLY A 169 -1.04 -1.70 31.21
N LEU A 170 -1.24 -0.96 30.11
CA LEU A 170 -0.35 0.12 29.69
C LEU A 170 -1.08 1.45 29.60
N ASP A 171 -0.99 2.23 30.66
CA ASP A 171 -1.62 3.54 30.75
C ASP A 171 -0.92 4.58 29.87
N GLY A 172 -1.70 5.52 29.31
CA GLY A 172 -1.20 6.60 28.47
C GLY A 172 -0.71 6.16 27.09
N PHE A 173 -0.91 4.89 26.71
CA PHE A 173 -0.53 4.38 25.40
C PHE A 173 -1.74 4.17 24.49
N TYR A 174 -1.64 4.70 23.27
CA TYR A 174 -2.69 4.60 22.27
C TYR A 174 -2.13 4.30 20.88
N MET A 175 -2.94 3.64 20.06
CA MET A 175 -2.63 3.25 18.69
C MET A 175 -3.63 3.87 17.72
N ALA A 176 -3.14 4.27 16.55
CA ALA A 176 -3.96 4.72 15.42
C ALA A 176 -3.35 4.25 14.10
N GLY A 177 -4.19 4.13 13.07
CA GLY A 177 -3.83 3.76 11.71
C GLY A 177 -4.36 2.38 11.30
N GLN A 178 -3.90 1.92 10.13
CA GLN A 178 -4.44 0.72 9.45
C GLN A 178 -4.36 -0.60 10.24
N TRP A 179 -3.49 -0.69 11.24
CA TRP A 179 -3.34 -1.90 12.06
C TRP A 179 -4.38 -2.01 13.18
N VAL A 180 -5.07 -0.90 13.50
CA VAL A 180 -6.22 -0.86 14.41
C VAL A 180 -7.55 -0.59 13.69
N GLU A 181 -7.50 -0.28 12.39
CA GLU A 181 -8.67 -0.13 11.51
C GLU A 181 -8.46 -0.95 10.22
N PRO A 182 -9.02 -2.18 10.14
CA PRO A 182 -8.95 -3.01 8.93
C PRO A 182 -9.50 -2.32 7.69
N GLY A 183 -8.92 -2.61 6.52
CA GLY A 183 -9.30 -2.00 5.24
C GLY A 183 -8.30 -0.98 4.70
N GLY A 184 -7.38 -0.48 5.53
CA GLY A 184 -6.29 0.38 5.08
C GLY A 184 -6.72 1.68 4.41
N GLY A 185 -5.78 2.32 3.71
CA GLY A 185 -6.02 3.56 2.96
C GLY A 185 -5.97 4.85 3.78
N VAL A 186 -5.78 5.97 3.08
CA VAL A 186 -5.66 7.32 3.66
C VAL A 186 -6.90 7.72 4.46
N PRO A 187 -8.15 7.54 3.96
CA PRO A 187 -9.35 7.91 4.73
C PRO A 187 -9.44 7.19 6.07
N THR A 188 -9.16 5.89 6.08
CA THR A 188 -9.17 5.07 7.30
C THR A 188 -8.12 5.53 8.31
N ALA A 189 -6.90 5.84 7.85
CA ALA A 189 -5.85 6.36 8.73
C ALA A 189 -6.24 7.72 9.35
N LEU A 190 -6.83 8.62 8.57
CA LEU A 190 -7.33 9.92 9.04
C LEU A 190 -8.44 9.75 10.08
N MET A 191 -9.42 8.89 9.78
CA MET A 191 -10.52 8.59 10.69
C MET A 191 -10.02 7.94 11.98
N SER A 192 -9.05 7.02 11.88
CA SER A 192 -8.44 6.40 13.05
C SER A 192 -7.81 7.44 13.97
N GLY A 193 -7.09 8.42 13.40
CA GLY A 193 -6.45 9.49 14.15
C GLY A 193 -7.47 10.41 14.80
N ARG A 194 -8.50 10.84 14.05
CA ARG A 194 -9.61 11.64 14.57
C ARG A 194 -10.28 10.95 15.76
N GLN A 195 -10.63 9.67 15.63
CA GLN A 195 -11.26 8.92 16.70
C GLN A 195 -10.36 8.80 17.93
N LEU A 196 -9.04 8.65 17.74
CA LEU A 196 -8.11 8.66 18.86
C LEU A 196 -8.13 9.99 19.62
N VAL A 197 -8.16 11.13 18.91
CA VAL A 197 -8.28 12.44 19.58
C VAL A 197 -9.60 12.56 20.34
N GLN A 198 -10.70 12.03 19.81
CA GLN A 198 -11.98 11.98 20.53
C GLN A 198 -11.87 11.18 21.84
N ILE A 199 -11.25 10.00 21.81
CA ILE A 199 -11.00 9.18 23.01
C ILE A 199 -10.18 9.96 24.06
N LEU A 200 -9.15 10.70 23.63
CA LEU A 200 -8.31 11.50 24.53
C LEU A 200 -9.08 12.69 25.13
N CYS A 201 -9.93 13.34 24.34
CA CYS A 201 -10.81 14.42 24.79
C CYS A 201 -11.78 13.92 25.87
N ASP A 202 -12.45 12.80 25.62
CA ASP A 202 -13.40 12.19 26.56
C ASP A 202 -12.70 11.79 27.87
N ALA A 203 -11.52 11.15 27.79
CA ALA A 203 -10.71 10.79 28.95
C ALA A 203 -10.25 12.03 29.78
N ALA A 204 -10.09 13.17 29.13
CA ALA A 204 -9.72 14.44 29.77
C ALA A 204 -10.94 15.27 30.23
N GLY A 205 -12.17 14.81 30.02
CA GLY A 205 -13.39 15.57 30.29
C GLY A 205 -13.51 16.84 29.44
N LYS A 206 -12.92 16.85 28.24
CA LYS A 206 -12.92 18.00 27.33
C LYS A 206 -13.77 17.68 26.09
N PRO A 207 -14.56 18.63 25.57
CA PRO A 207 -15.26 18.42 24.30
C PRO A 207 -14.25 18.33 23.15
N PHE A 208 -14.47 17.39 22.23
CA PHE A 208 -13.75 17.37 20.96
C PHE A 208 -14.33 18.44 20.03
N VAL A 209 -13.48 19.36 19.57
CA VAL A 209 -13.86 20.43 18.63
C VAL A 209 -13.10 20.22 17.32
N ALA A 210 -13.83 20.03 16.22
CA ALA A 210 -13.27 20.06 14.88
C ALA A 210 -13.69 21.38 14.21
N PRO A 211 -12.81 22.08 13.49
CA PRO A 211 -13.23 23.18 12.66
C PRO A 211 -14.29 22.67 11.68
N THR A 212 -15.49 23.26 11.70
CA THR A 212 -16.38 23.17 10.55
C THR A 212 -15.68 23.93 9.43
N LEU A 213 -15.52 23.29 8.26
CA LEU A 213 -15.21 24.03 7.04
C LEU A 213 -16.35 25.02 6.85
N GLY A 214 -16.12 26.25 7.29
CA GLY A 214 -17.08 27.33 7.12
C GLY A 214 -17.33 27.48 5.63
N SER A 215 -18.61 27.56 5.27
CA SER A 215 -19.07 28.18 4.03
C SER A 215 -18.14 29.34 3.72
N SER A 216 -17.36 29.23 2.65
CA SER A 216 -16.66 30.37 2.08
C SER A 216 -17.70 31.46 1.90
N ALA A 217 -17.50 32.59 2.57
CA ALA A 217 -18.29 33.79 2.34
C ALA A 217 -18.20 34.12 0.86
N SER A 218 -19.37 34.11 0.21
CA SER A 218 -19.63 34.72 -1.10
C SER A 218 -19.33 36.20 -1.10
#